data_AF-A0A9E7AVL8-F1
#
_entry.id   AF-A0A9E7AVL8-F1
#
_cell.length_a   1.000
_cell.length_b   1.000
_cell.length_c   1.000
_cell.angle_alpha   90.00
_cell.angle_beta   90.00
_cell.angle_gamma   90.00
#
_symmetry.space_group_name_H-M   'P 1'
#
loop_
_entity.id
_entity.type
_entity.pdbx_description
1 polymer ?
#
loop_
_entity_poly.entity_id
_entity_poly.type
_entity_poly.pdbx_seq_one_letter_code
_entity_poly.pdbx_strand_id
1 'polypeptide(L)' 'MDRDLVYDVGMHNGNDTAFYVSQGYRVVAIEADPAQAEAGRKRFAAEIEKGQVHVVEAAIGPSRGQA' A
#
# COMPACT_ATOMS: atom_id res chain seq x y z
N MET A 1 -17.47 -11.25 1.52
CA MET A 1 -16.02 -10.99 1.50
C MET A 1 -15.73 -10.22 0.25
N ASP A 2 -15.16 -9.02 0.40
CA ASP A 2 -14.63 -8.25 -0.70
C ASP A 2 -13.47 -9.05 -1.32
N ARG A 3 -13.72 -9.67 -2.48
CA ARG A 3 -12.73 -10.52 -3.17
C ARG A 3 -11.73 -9.71 -3.98
N ASP A 4 -11.81 -8.38 -3.89
CA ASP A 4 -11.04 -7.41 -4.66
C ASP A 4 -10.00 -6.65 -3.83
N LEU A 5 -9.81 -7.00 -2.54
CA LEU A 5 -8.85 -6.35 -1.66
C LEU A 5 -7.57 -7.15 -1.49
N VAL A 6 -6.43 -6.52 -1.74
CA VAL A 6 -5.08 -7.06 -1.52
C VAL A 6 -4.35 -6.25 -0.44
N TYR A 7 -3.64 -6.94 0.45
CA TYR A 7 -2.66 -6.34 1.35
C TYR A 7 -1.27 -6.63 0.82
N ASP A 8 -0.57 -5.58 0.38
CA ASP A 8 0.82 -5.64 -0.08
C ASP A 8 1.72 -5.26 1.10
N VAL A 9 2.30 -6.26 1.76
CA VAL A 9 3.14 -6.07 2.96
C VAL A 9 4.60 -5.98 2.56
N GLY A 10 5.22 -4.83 2.79
CA GLY A 10 6.58 -4.53 2.32
C GLY A 10 6.55 -3.99 0.90
N MET A 11 5.72 -2.97 0.65
CA MET A 11 5.49 -2.37 -0.68
C MET A 11 6.80 -2.02 -1.41
N HIS A 12 7.84 -1.60 -0.69
CA HIS A 12 9.14 -1.22 -1.26
C HIS A 12 8.95 -0.17 -2.39
N ASN A 13 9.30 -0.51 -3.63
CA ASN A 13 9.13 0.36 -4.79
C ASN A 13 7.72 0.34 -5.42
N GLY A 14 6.81 -0.50 -4.92
CA GLY A 14 5.41 -0.59 -5.33
C GLY A 14 5.11 -1.44 -6.56
N ASN A 15 6.03 -2.30 -7.02
CA ASN A 15 5.77 -3.09 -8.23
C ASN A 15 4.59 -4.07 -8.08
N ASP A 16 4.45 -4.73 -6.93
CA ASP A 16 3.33 -5.64 -6.67
C ASP A 16 2.01 -4.87 -6.53
N THR A 17 2.00 -3.76 -5.78
CA THR A 17 0.86 -2.82 -5.76
C THR A 17 0.43 -2.42 -7.18
N ALA A 18 1.36 -2.03 -8.06
CA ALA A 18 1.05 -1.64 -9.43
C ALA A 18 0.46 -2.79 -10.25
N PHE A 19 0.99 -4.01 -10.07
CA PHE A 19 0.45 -5.21 -10.68
C PHE A 19 -1.01 -5.43 -10.27
N TYR A 20 -1.32 -5.44 -8.97
CA TYR A 20 -2.70 -5.68 -8.50
C TYR A 20 -3.67 -4.56 -8.88
N VAL A 21 -3.22 -3.30 -8.87
CA VAL A 21 -4.01 -2.17 -9.40
C VAL A 21 -4.36 -2.37 -10.87
N SER A 22 -3.41 -2.83 -11.69
CA SER A 22 -3.66 -3.11 -13.11
C SER A 22 -4.71 -4.21 -13.34
N GLN A 23 -4.86 -5.12 -12.37
CA GLN A 23 -5.86 -6.18 -12.37
C GLN A 23 -7.22 -5.74 -11.80
N GLY A 24 -7.36 -4.48 -11.39
CA GLY A 24 -8.59 -3.90 -10.85
C GLY A 24 -8.80 -4.12 -9.35
N TYR A 25 -7.79 -4.59 -8.62
CA TYR A 25 -7.89 -4.74 -7.17
C TYR A 25 -7.73 -3.39 -6.46
N ARG A 26 -8.30 -3.31 -5.26
CA ARG A 26 -7.95 -2.33 -4.24
C ARG A 26 -6.75 -2.84 -3.46
N VAL A 27 -5.82 -1.96 -3.13
CA VAL A 27 -4.57 -2.34 -2.45
C VAL A 27 -4.35 -1.51 -1.20
N VAL A 28 -4.11 -2.19 -0.07
CA VAL A 28 -3.52 -1.59 1.13
C VAL A 28 -2.03 -1.90 1.08
N ALA A 29 -1.23 -0.91 0.70
CA ALA A 29 0.21 -1.02 0.56
C ALA A 29 0.89 -0.59 1.86
N ILE A 30 1.58 -1.50 2.52
CA ILE A 30 2.18 -1.32 3.85
C ILE A 30 3.68 -1.25 3.71
N GLU A 31 4.29 -0.21 4.24
CA GLU A 31 5.73 0.01 4.17
C GLU A 31 6.25 0.59 5.49
N ALA A 32 7.37 0.07 5.99
CA ALA A 32 7.96 0.51 7.25
C ALA A 32 8.93 1.68 7.06
N ASP A 33 9.57 1.77 5.89
CA ASP A 33 10.50 2.85 5.57
C ASP A 33 9.72 4.13 5.14
N PRO A 34 9.85 5.26 5.88
CA PRO A 34 9.12 6.49 5.56
C PRO A 34 9.43 7.07 4.18
N ALA A 35 10.66 6.94 3.70
CA ALA A 35 11.06 7.44 2.39
C ALA A 35 10.41 6.62 1.27
N GLN A 36 10.32 5.30 1.44
CA GLN A 36 9.62 4.43 0.49
C GLN A 36 8.11 4.59 0.55
N ALA A 37 7.53 4.76 1.74
CA ALA A 37 6.10 5.06 1.88
C ALA A 37 5.73 6.37 1.16
N GLU A 38 6.54 7.42 1.32
CA GLU A 38 6.36 8.69 0.62
C GLU A 38 6.56 8.56 -0.90
N ALA A 39 7.54 7.76 -1.34
CA ALA A 39 7.72 7.46 -2.75
C ALA A 39 6.49 6.74 -3.33
N GLY A 40 5.91 5.80 -2.60
CA GLY A 40 4.66 5.12 -2.96
C GLY A 40 3.47 6.08 -3.03
N ARG A 41 3.31 6.99 -2.05
CA ARG A 41 2.26 8.02 -2.10
C ARG A 41 2.35 8.88 -3.36
N LYS A 42 3.56 9.26 -3.77
CA LYS A 42 3.78 10.00 -5.03
C LYS A 42 3.49 9.16 -6.25
N ARG A 43 3.96 7.91 -6.28
CA ARG A 43 3.78 6.98 -7.40
C ARG A 43 2.30 6.66 -7.66
N PHE A 44 1.51 6.49 -6.59
CA PHE A 44 0.10 6.08 -6.65
C PHE A 44 -0.89 7.21 -6.37
N ALA A 45 -0.49 8.47 -6.55
CA ALA A 45 -1.34 9.61 -6.19
C ALA A 45 -2.73 9.56 -6.85
N ALA A 46 -2.79 9.21 -8.14
CA ALA A 46 -4.05 9.12 -8.88
C ALA A 46 -4.93 7.95 -8.41
N GLU A 47 -4.33 6.81 -8.04
CA GLU A 47 -5.02 5.65 -7.51
C GLU A 47 -5.51 5.89 -6.08
N ILE A 48 -4.75 6.64 -5.28
CA ILE A 48 -5.11 7.09 -3.94
C ILE A 48 -6.32 8.03 -4.01
N GLU A 49 -6.32 9.01 -4.91
CA GLU A 49 -7.45 9.92 -5.14
C GLU A 49 -8.74 9.17 -5.52
N LYS A 50 -8.61 8.06 -6.27
CA LYS A 50 -9.72 7.18 -6.64
C LYS A 50 -10.14 6.21 -5.53
N GLY A 51 -9.43 6.18 -4.41
CA GLY A 51 -9.64 5.22 -3.31
C GLY A 51 -9.23 3.78 -3.64
N GLN A 52 -8.46 3.57 -4.71
CA GLN A 52 -8.00 2.25 -5.14
C GLN A 52 -6.73 1.80 -4.39
N VAL A 53 -5.86 2.73 -3.99
CA VAL A 53 -4.66 2.44 -3.19
C VAL A 53 -4.71 3.18 -1.86
N HIS A 54 -4.29 2.52 -0.80
CA HIS A 54 -4.06 3.14 0.51
C HIS A 54 -2.66 2.79 1.01
N VAL A 55 -1.81 3.80 1.24
CA VAL A 55 -0.44 3.61 1.72
C VAL A 55 -0.39 3.78 3.23
N VAL A 56 -0.01 2.71 3.94
CA VAL A 56 0.18 2.68 5.40
C VAL A 56 1.66 2.66 5.70
N GLU A 57 2.14 3.71 6.36
CA GLU A 57 3.51 3.79 6.87
C GLU A 57 3.56 3.11 8.25
N ALA A 58 3.84 1.81 8.27
CA ALA A 58 3.94 1.01 9.49
C ALA A 58 4.70 -0.30 9.25
N ALA A 59 5.36 -0.79 10.29
CA ALA A 59 5.82 -2.18 10.36
C ALA A 59 4.67 -3.12 10.78
N ILE A 60 4.78 -4.40 10.40
CA ILE A 60 3.85 -5.44 10.83
C ILE A 60 4.32 -6.07 12.14
N GLY A 61 3.39 -6.22 13.08
CA GLY A 61 3.62 -6.89 14.36
C GLY A 61 2.31 -7.43 14.97
N PRO A 62 2.40 -8.29 15.99
CA PRO A 62 1.23 -8.89 16.66
C PRO A 62 0.43 -7.90 17.51
N SER A 63 0.99 -6.70 17.75
CA SER A 63 0.40 -5.64 18.56
C SER A 63 0.68 -4.28 17.93
N ARG A 64 -0.11 -3.28 18.33
CA ARG A 64 0.11 -1.88 17.93
C ARG A 64 1.53 -1.42 18.31
N GLY A 65 2.22 -0.79 17.36
CA GLY A 65 3.53 -0.17 17.56
C GLY A 65 3.47 1.10 18.41
N GLN A 66 4.63 1.58 18.85
CA GLN A 66 4.80 2.83 19.61
C GLN A 66 5.61 3.80 18.75
N ALA A 67 5.28 5.10 18.82
CA ALA A 67 5.97 6.17 18.10
C ALA A 67 7.13 6.75 18.92
#